data_AF-A0A7S0U764-F1
#
_entry.id   AF-A0A7S0U764-F1
#
_cell.length_a   1.000
_cell.length_b   1.000
_cell.length_c   1.000
_cell.angle_alpha   90.00
_cell.angle_beta   90.00
_cell.angle_gamma   90.00
#
_symmetry.space_group_name_H-M   'P 1'
#
loop_
_entity.id
_entity.type
_entity.pdbx_description
1 polymer ?
#
loop_
_entity_poly.entity_id
_entity_poly.type
_entity_poly.pdbx_seq_one_letter_code
_entity_poly.pdbx_strand_id
1 'polypeptide(L)'
;RSRALGKLRSGLTDQGGRGEEARNELGRALEEFSPGVSRHRLAVVREGAAAVNARLGEVRAPVVVVAGGEDQVLPSEGEARRLRGEIDRCTTVMLKGAGHVPLDGKVNVTRLVLQSQLSPRSRRYDPVRDFEQPSPEDFESVREQLGPITRVCSPTFTSTDPQTGRPVSGLAGG
;
A
#
# COMPACT_ATOMS: atom_id res chain seq x y z
N ARG A 1 2.75 -19.59 36.59
CA ARG A 1 3.49 -18.98 35.46
C ARG A 1 4.50 -20.01 34.90
N SER A 2 4.14 -20.90 33.97
CA SER A 2 5.09 -21.69 33.13
C SER A 2 4.40 -22.76 32.25
N ARG A 3 3.36 -22.40 31.48
CA ARG A 3 2.81 -23.32 30.44
C ARG A 3 2.35 -22.63 29.14
N ALA A 4 2.29 -21.30 29.11
CA ALA A 4 1.83 -20.54 27.95
C ALA A 4 2.93 -20.18 26.93
N LEU A 5 4.21 -20.35 27.28
CA LEU A 5 5.35 -20.00 26.40
C LEU A 5 5.84 -21.14 25.50
N GLY A 6 5.36 -22.38 25.71
CA GLY A 6 5.75 -23.54 24.89
C GLY A 6 5.01 -23.64 23.55
N LYS A 7 3.76 -23.16 23.48
CA LYS A 7 2.91 -23.27 22.28
C LYS A 7 3.16 -22.17 21.23
N LEU A 8 3.91 -21.12 21.57
CA LEU A 8 4.28 -20.06 20.63
C LEU A 8 5.58 -20.37 19.87
N ARG A 9 6.34 -21.40 20.27
CA ARG A 9 7.56 -21.83 19.55
C ARG A 9 7.30 -22.94 18.52
N SER A 10 6.24 -23.75 18.67
CA SER A 10 5.95 -24.85 17.74
C SER A 10 5.24 -24.42 16.45
N GLY A 11 4.63 -23.23 16.41
CA GLY A 11 3.98 -22.68 15.21
C GLY A 11 4.93 -22.01 14.21
N LEU A 12 6.20 -21.78 14.60
CA LEU A 12 7.21 -21.13 13.76
C LEU A 12 8.06 -22.11 12.96
N THR A 13 8.04 -23.41 13.29
CA THR A 13 8.79 -24.46 12.60
C THR A 13 7.98 -25.18 11.52
N ASP A 14 6.65 -25.11 11.55
CA ASP A 14 5.76 -25.80 10.59
C ASP A 14 5.64 -25.08 9.23
N GLN A 15 5.93 -23.78 9.20
CA GLN A 15 5.94 -22.97 7.97
C GLN A 15 7.12 -23.33 7.03
N GLY A 16 8.21 -23.88 7.58
CA GLY A 16 9.39 -24.27 6.81
C GLY A 16 9.15 -25.49 5.92
N GLY A 17 8.45 -26.50 6.45
CA GLY A 17 8.17 -27.76 5.73
C GLY A 17 7.22 -27.57 4.54
N ARG A 18 6.16 -26.77 4.72
CA ARG A 18 5.20 -26.45 3.65
C ARG A 18 5.83 -25.67 2.49
N GLY A 19 6.76 -24.76 2.77
CA GLY A 19 7.46 -24.01 1.73
C GLY A 19 8.46 -24.86 0.94
N GLU A 20 9.07 -25.87 1.56
CA GLU A 20 10.01 -26.78 0.91
C GLU A 20 9.29 -27.84 0.06
N GLU A 21 8.14 -28.34 0.53
CA GLU A 21 7.25 -29.22 -0.22
C GLU A 21 6.69 -28.51 -1.47
N ALA A 22 6.17 -27.29 -1.31
CA ALA A 22 5.68 -26.48 -2.43
C ALA A 22 6.77 -26.19 -3.48
N ARG A 23 8.02 -25.93 -3.04
CA ARG A 23 9.17 -25.75 -3.96
C ARG A 23 9.48 -27.02 -4.75
N ASN A 24 9.42 -28.19 -4.11
CA ASN A 24 9.67 -29.47 -4.76
C ASN A 24 8.55 -29.83 -5.74
N GLU A 25 7.29 -29.53 -5.39
CA GLU A 25 6.14 -29.70 -6.29
C GLU A 25 6.22 -28.75 -7.49
N LEU A 26 6.59 -27.49 -7.28
CA LEU A 26 6.78 -26.53 -8.37
C LEU A 26 7.91 -26.99 -9.31
N GLY A 27 9.01 -27.50 -8.75
CA GLY A 27 10.11 -28.09 -9.52
C GLY A 27 9.64 -29.25 -10.40
N ARG A 28 8.84 -30.16 -9.86
CA ARG A 28 8.27 -31.29 -10.62
C ARG A 28 7.28 -30.84 -11.69
N ALA A 29 6.36 -29.94 -11.36
CA ALA A 29 5.39 -29.39 -12.31
C ALA A 29 6.10 -28.66 -13.47
N LEU A 30 7.16 -27.90 -13.18
CA LEU A 30 7.92 -27.20 -14.23
C LEU A 30 8.69 -28.16 -15.16
N GLU A 31 9.12 -29.32 -14.67
CA GLU A 31 9.69 -30.39 -15.50
C GLU A 31 8.62 -31.08 -16.36
N GLU A 32 7.38 -31.17 -15.88
CA GLU A 32 6.24 -31.76 -16.59
C GLU A 32 5.76 -30.88 -17.76
N PHE A 33 5.80 -29.55 -17.61
CA PHE A 33 5.26 -28.61 -18.61
C PHE A 33 6.13 -28.32 -19.85
N SER A 34 7.42 -28.71 -19.84
CA SER A 34 8.35 -28.81 -20.99
C SER A 34 9.79 -28.68 -20.47
N PRO A 35 10.59 -29.76 -20.46
CA PRO A 35 11.90 -29.78 -19.80
C PRO A 35 12.90 -28.75 -20.34
N GLY A 36 12.83 -28.42 -21.64
CA GLY A 36 13.78 -27.50 -22.29
C GLY A 36 13.45 -26.02 -22.07
N VAL A 37 12.17 -25.65 -22.21
CA VAL A 37 11.74 -24.25 -22.15
C VAL A 37 11.74 -23.72 -20.72
N SER A 38 11.27 -24.52 -19.76
CA SER A 38 11.25 -24.13 -18.34
C SER A 38 12.66 -23.95 -17.78
N ARG A 39 13.61 -24.84 -18.12
CA ARG A 39 15.01 -24.73 -17.67
C ARG A 39 15.69 -23.48 -18.21
N HIS A 40 15.52 -23.19 -19.50
CA HIS A 40 16.10 -21.98 -20.10
C HIS A 40 15.56 -20.71 -19.43
N ARG A 41 14.24 -20.63 -19.21
CA ARG A 41 13.62 -19.47 -18.52
C ARG A 41 14.15 -19.29 -17.10
N LEU A 42 14.30 -20.37 -16.34
CA LEU A 42 14.87 -20.31 -14.99
C LEU A 42 16.35 -19.90 -15.00
N ALA A 43 17.13 -20.36 -15.97
CA ALA A 43 18.53 -19.97 -16.13
C ALA A 43 18.65 -18.45 -16.38
N VAL A 44 17.84 -17.91 -17.29
CA VAL A 44 17.80 -16.46 -17.57
C VAL A 44 17.42 -15.65 -16.34
N VAL A 45 16.38 -16.08 -15.59
CA VAL A 45 15.98 -15.40 -14.34
C VAL A 45 17.10 -15.45 -13.31
N ARG A 46 17.80 -16.59 -13.18
CA ARG A 46 18.91 -16.74 -12.23
C ARG A 46 20.10 -15.85 -12.57
N GLU A 47 20.50 -15.79 -13.82
CA GLU A 47 21.59 -14.91 -14.28
C GLU A 47 21.23 -13.43 -14.09
N GLY A 48 20.01 -13.05 -14.48
CA GLY A 48 19.49 -11.70 -14.26
C GLY A 48 19.45 -11.33 -12.78
N ALA A 49 18.98 -12.24 -11.93
CA ALA A 49 18.94 -12.05 -10.48
C ALA A 49 20.36 -11.87 -9.90
N ALA A 50 21.35 -12.66 -10.34
CA ALA A 50 22.73 -12.51 -9.89
C ALA A 50 23.31 -11.14 -10.24
N ALA A 51 23.07 -10.65 -11.46
CA ALA A 51 23.53 -9.34 -11.92
C ALA A 51 22.85 -8.18 -11.16
N VAL A 52 21.55 -8.29 -10.88
CA VAL A 52 20.79 -7.26 -10.16
C VAL A 52 21.11 -7.27 -8.66
N ASN A 53 21.21 -8.44 -8.04
CA ASN A 53 21.47 -8.58 -6.60
C ASN A 53 22.78 -7.90 -6.18
N ALA A 54 23.83 -7.97 -7.01
CA ALA A 54 25.10 -7.30 -6.76
C ALA A 54 24.97 -5.75 -6.70
N ARG A 55 23.90 -5.19 -7.27
CA ARG A 55 23.69 -3.75 -7.46
C ARG A 55 22.49 -3.20 -6.70
N LEU A 56 21.83 -4.01 -5.87
CA LEU A 56 20.67 -3.55 -5.09
C LEU A 56 21.00 -2.38 -4.16
N GLY A 57 22.22 -2.35 -3.61
CA GLY A 57 22.72 -1.24 -2.82
C GLY A 57 22.99 0.05 -3.61
N GLU A 58 23.04 0.01 -4.94
CA GLU A 58 23.17 1.20 -5.79
C GLU A 58 21.83 1.95 -5.97
N VAL A 59 20.71 1.33 -5.61
CA VAL A 59 19.37 1.89 -5.80
C VAL A 59 19.12 3.03 -4.80
N ARG A 60 19.20 4.27 -5.29
CA ARG A 60 18.94 5.49 -4.50
C ARG A 60 17.49 5.97 -4.57
N ALA A 61 16.72 5.47 -5.52
CA ALA A 61 15.31 5.82 -5.65
C ALA A 61 14.51 5.23 -4.47
N PRO A 62 13.46 5.92 -3.98
CA PRO A 62 12.52 5.31 -3.05
C PRO A 62 11.88 4.07 -3.69
N VAL A 63 11.85 2.95 -2.96
CA VAL A 63 11.27 1.68 -3.41
C VAL A 63 10.18 1.24 -2.45
N VAL A 64 9.07 0.75 -3.00
CA VAL A 64 8.03 0.06 -2.24
C VAL A 64 7.94 -1.38 -2.74
N VAL A 65 8.20 -2.32 -1.84
CA VAL A 65 8.05 -3.74 -2.11
C VAL A 65 6.71 -4.19 -1.55
N VAL A 66 5.84 -4.67 -2.42
CA VAL A 66 4.53 -5.24 -2.04
C VAL A 66 4.61 -6.75 -2.19
N ALA A 67 4.38 -7.46 -1.09
CA ALA A 67 4.44 -8.92 -1.07
C ALA A 67 3.14 -9.50 -0.49
N GLY A 68 2.70 -10.61 -1.08
CA GLY A 68 1.60 -11.43 -0.56
C GLY A 68 2.06 -12.21 0.67
N GLY A 69 1.27 -12.17 1.74
CA GLY A 69 1.55 -12.90 2.98
C GLY A 69 1.17 -14.38 2.94
N GLU A 70 0.39 -14.80 1.94
CA GLU A 70 -0.05 -16.19 1.73
C GLU A 70 0.42 -16.70 0.35
N ASP A 71 1.56 -16.20 -0.13
CA ASP A 71 2.17 -16.68 -1.37
C ASP A 71 2.73 -18.10 -1.18
N GLN A 72 2.11 -19.07 -1.86
CA GLN A 72 2.54 -20.47 -1.87
C GLN A 72 3.46 -20.81 -3.05
N VAL A 73 3.66 -19.87 -3.98
CA VAL A 73 4.47 -20.06 -5.19
C VAL A 73 5.90 -19.61 -4.94
N LEU A 74 6.06 -18.41 -4.37
CA LEU A 74 7.36 -17.85 -4.03
C LEU A 74 7.47 -17.51 -2.55
N PRO A 75 8.68 -17.54 -1.97
CA PRO A 75 8.94 -17.11 -0.59
C PRO A 75 8.90 -15.58 -0.47
N SER A 76 7.81 -14.95 -0.88
CA SER A 76 7.66 -13.50 -1.03
C SER A 76 7.86 -12.73 0.28
N GLU A 77 7.49 -13.32 1.43
CA GLU A 77 7.72 -12.70 2.73
C GLU A 77 9.21 -12.62 3.11
N GLY A 78 9.95 -13.71 2.87
CA GLY A 78 11.38 -13.76 3.12
C GLY A 78 12.14 -12.83 2.18
N GLU A 79 11.76 -12.82 0.91
CA GLU A 79 12.38 -11.98 -0.11
C GLU A 79 12.13 -10.49 0.14
N ALA A 80 10.92 -10.10 0.52
CA ALA A 80 10.62 -8.71 0.89
C ALA A 80 11.48 -8.23 2.07
N ARG A 81 11.68 -9.10 3.08
CA ARG A 81 12.58 -8.80 4.20
C ARG A 81 14.04 -8.64 3.76
N ARG A 82 14.51 -9.48 2.84
CA ARG A 82 15.86 -9.37 2.25
C ARG A 82 16.04 -8.04 1.52
N LEU A 83 15.12 -7.70 0.62
CA LEU A 83 15.17 -6.47 -0.17
C LEU A 83 15.16 -5.21 0.70
N ARG A 84 14.42 -5.22 1.82
CA ARG A 84 14.43 -4.11 2.78
C ARG A 84 15.80 -3.91 3.44
N GLY A 85 16.57 -4.99 3.62
CA GLY A 85 17.91 -4.91 4.20
C GLY A 85 18.99 -4.48 3.21
N GLU A 86 18.78 -4.73 1.91
CA GLU A 86 19.76 -4.44 0.86
C GLU A 86 19.56 -3.09 0.16
N ILE A 87 18.32 -2.58 0.12
CA ILE A 87 17.98 -1.30 -0.50
C ILE A 87 17.77 -0.23 0.58
N ASP A 88 18.57 0.84 0.55
CA ASP A 88 18.58 1.91 1.56
C ASP A 88 17.20 2.58 1.76
N ARG A 89 16.52 2.94 0.66
CA ARG A 89 15.22 3.63 0.70
C ARG A 89 14.04 2.72 0.40
N CYS A 90 14.00 1.55 1.02
CA CYS A 90 12.95 0.56 0.80
C CYS A 90 11.89 0.52 1.92
N THR A 91 10.62 0.52 1.52
CA THR A 91 9.47 0.25 2.40
C THR A 91 8.78 -1.04 1.96
N THR A 92 8.58 -1.97 2.90
CA THR A 92 7.88 -3.24 2.62
C THR A 92 6.43 -3.18 3.10
N VAL A 93 5.51 -3.61 2.25
CA VAL A 93 4.09 -3.76 2.56
C VAL A 93 3.72 -5.24 2.42
N MET A 94 3.30 -5.85 3.52
CA MET A 94 2.82 -7.23 3.53
C MET A 94 1.30 -7.24 3.48
N LEU A 95 0.76 -7.90 2.47
CA LEU A 95 -0.69 -8.04 2.28
C LEU A 95 -1.16 -9.37 2.87
N LYS A 96 -1.83 -9.29 4.01
CA LYS A 96 -2.44 -10.47 4.65
C LYS A 96 -3.56 -11.02 3.77
N GLY A 97 -3.61 -12.34 3.58
CA GLY A 97 -4.63 -12.97 2.73
C GLY A 97 -4.39 -12.84 1.22
N ALA A 98 -3.26 -12.28 0.78
CA ALA A 98 -2.90 -12.18 -0.63
C ALA A 98 -1.85 -13.23 -1.00
N GLY A 99 -2.07 -13.92 -2.12
CA GLY A 99 -1.13 -14.89 -2.69
C GLY A 99 -0.06 -14.25 -3.58
N HIS A 100 0.38 -14.99 -4.60
CA HIS A 100 1.46 -14.56 -5.50
C HIS A 100 1.13 -13.31 -6.35
N VAL A 101 -0.15 -13.02 -6.58
CA VAL A 101 -0.61 -11.83 -7.31
C VAL A 101 -1.19 -10.83 -6.30
N PRO A 102 -0.34 -10.05 -5.60
CA PRO A 102 -0.79 -9.17 -4.54
C PRO A 102 -1.64 -7.99 -5.04
N LEU A 103 -1.61 -7.68 -6.33
CA LEU A 103 -2.29 -6.51 -6.92
C LEU A 103 -3.71 -6.80 -7.41
N ASP A 104 -4.33 -7.88 -6.95
CA ASP A 104 -5.75 -8.09 -7.16
C ASP A 104 -6.56 -6.94 -6.54
N GLY A 105 -7.76 -6.65 -7.07
CA GLY A 105 -8.57 -5.45 -6.78
C GLY A 105 -8.96 -5.19 -5.30
N LYS A 106 -8.49 -6.02 -4.37
CA LYS A 106 -8.54 -5.82 -2.92
C LYS A 106 -7.50 -4.82 -2.41
N VAL A 107 -6.50 -4.47 -3.21
CA VAL A 107 -5.41 -3.56 -2.80
C VAL A 107 -5.59 -2.18 -3.38
N ASN A 108 -5.69 -1.18 -2.51
CA ASN A 108 -5.70 0.22 -2.91
C ASN A 108 -4.26 0.71 -3.11
N VAL A 109 -3.78 0.59 -4.36
CA VAL A 109 -2.43 1.03 -4.76
C VAL A 109 -2.22 2.53 -4.52
N THR A 110 -3.23 3.35 -4.77
CA THR A 110 -3.18 4.81 -4.52
C THR A 110 -2.85 5.10 -3.06
N ARG A 111 -3.51 4.41 -2.13
CA ARG A 111 -3.26 4.55 -0.70
C ARG A 111 -1.84 4.10 -0.34
N LEU A 112 -1.36 3.00 -0.93
CA LEU A 112 0.01 2.53 -0.70
C LEU A 112 1.05 3.55 -1.17
N VAL A 113 0.86 4.13 -2.36
CA VAL A 113 1.75 5.16 -2.91
C VAL A 113 1.76 6.40 -2.02
N LEU A 114 0.59 6.90 -1.62
CA LEU A 114 0.46 8.08 -0.73
C LEU A 114 1.08 7.86 0.64
N GLN A 115 1.00 6.65 1.19
CA GLN A 115 1.58 6.32 2.49
C GLN A 115 3.08 6.00 2.42
N SER A 116 3.61 5.80 1.22
CA SER A 116 5.01 5.45 0.99
C SER A 116 5.90 6.67 0.75
N GLN A 117 7.20 6.42 0.54
CA GLN A 117 8.16 7.43 0.11
C GLN A 117 8.12 7.72 -1.40
N LEU A 118 7.24 7.05 -2.17
CA LEU A 118 7.10 7.25 -3.62
C LEU A 118 6.33 8.50 -3.97
N SER A 119 5.29 8.82 -3.20
CA SER A 119 4.66 10.12 -3.32
C SER A 119 5.72 11.15 -2.91
N PRO A 120 5.98 12.19 -3.73
CA PRO A 120 6.70 13.34 -3.23
C PRO A 120 5.96 13.73 -1.97
N ARG A 121 6.59 13.60 -0.80
CA ARG A 121 6.22 14.45 0.32
C ARG A 121 6.48 15.83 -0.26
N SER A 122 5.43 16.43 -0.83
CA SER A 122 5.48 17.81 -1.28
C SER A 122 6.18 18.53 -0.15
N ARG A 123 7.28 19.19 -0.51
CA ARG A 123 8.00 20.14 0.34
C ARG A 123 7.01 20.66 1.37
N ARG A 124 7.22 20.41 2.68
CA ARG A 124 6.25 20.71 3.76
C ARG A 124 5.43 21.90 3.32
N TYR A 125 4.19 21.65 2.88
CA TYR A 125 3.40 22.67 2.21
C TYR A 125 3.30 23.82 3.20
N ASP A 126 3.95 24.93 2.86
CA ASP A 126 3.94 26.12 3.70
C ASP A 126 2.72 26.91 3.24
N PRO A 127 1.62 26.93 4.02
CA PRO A 127 0.38 27.58 3.60
C PRO A 127 0.54 29.08 3.38
N VAL A 128 1.66 29.68 3.81
CA VAL A 128 1.98 31.09 3.56
C VAL A 128 2.85 31.24 2.32
N ARG A 129 3.89 30.43 2.16
CA ARG A 129 4.88 30.60 1.07
C ARG A 129 4.52 29.89 -0.23
N ASP A 130 3.75 28.81 -0.16
CA ASP A 130 3.37 27.96 -1.29
C ASP A 130 1.92 28.19 -1.73
N PHE A 131 1.29 29.26 -1.24
CA PHE A 131 -0.08 29.60 -1.63
C PHE A 131 -0.07 30.26 -3.01
N GLU A 132 -0.57 29.52 -4.00
CA GLU A 132 -0.97 30.06 -5.29
C GLU A 132 -2.49 30.31 -5.26
N GLN A 133 -2.90 31.50 -5.66
CA GLN A 133 -4.33 31.78 -5.80
C GLN A 133 -4.92 30.86 -6.88
N PRO A 134 -6.01 30.14 -6.58
CA PRO A 134 -6.68 29.33 -7.59
C PRO A 134 -7.19 30.21 -8.72
N SER A 135 -7.27 29.65 -9.94
CA SER A 135 -7.88 30.38 -11.03
C SER A 135 -9.37 30.62 -10.75
N PRO A 136 -10.00 31.64 -11.37
CA PRO A 136 -11.43 31.90 -11.20
C PRO A 136 -12.30 30.68 -11.57
N GLU A 137 -11.87 29.90 -12.56
CA GLU A 137 -12.55 28.69 -13.01
C GLU A 137 -12.43 27.56 -11.98
N ASP A 138 -11.23 27.34 -11.43
CA ASP A 138 -11.01 26.35 -10.37
C ASP A 138 -11.85 26.70 -9.13
N PHE A 139 -11.87 27.96 -8.75
CA PHE A 139 -12.63 28.44 -7.60
C PHE A 139 -14.14 28.21 -7.77
N GLU A 140 -14.68 28.53 -8.95
CA GLU A 140 -16.10 28.36 -9.24
C GLU A 140 -16.48 26.87 -9.27
N SER A 141 -15.65 26.01 -9.86
CA SER A 141 -15.89 24.56 -9.89
C SER A 141 -15.98 23.95 -8.49
N VAL A 142 -15.09 24.37 -7.57
CA VAL A 142 -15.08 23.92 -6.18
C VAL A 142 -16.27 24.48 -5.42
N ARG A 143 -16.66 25.74 -5.68
CA ARG A 143 -17.83 26.38 -5.08
C ARG A 143 -19.13 25.67 -5.46
N GLU A 144 -19.27 25.24 -6.70
CA GLU A 144 -20.41 24.45 -7.15
C GLU A 144 -20.45 23.07 -6.47
N GLN A 145 -19.31 22.38 -6.38
CA GLN A 145 -19.20 21.08 -5.71
C GLN A 145 -19.51 21.14 -4.21
N LEU A 146 -19.04 22.18 -3.53
CA LEU A 146 -19.23 22.37 -2.08
C LEU A 146 -20.53 23.13 -1.74
N GLY A 147 -21.25 23.67 -2.72
CA GLY A 147 -22.49 24.41 -2.54
C GLY A 147 -23.54 23.69 -1.69
N PRO A 148 -23.81 22.39 -1.89
CA PRO A 148 -24.74 21.63 -1.06
C PRO A 148 -24.30 21.54 0.41
N ILE A 149 -23.02 21.28 0.68
CA ILE A 149 -22.46 21.15 2.04
C ILE A 149 -22.47 22.50 2.75
N THR A 150 -22.02 23.56 2.06
CA THR A 150 -21.98 24.90 2.62
C THR A 150 -23.37 25.43 2.96
N ARG A 151 -24.41 25.08 2.19
CA ARG A 151 -25.81 25.43 2.53
C ARG A 151 -26.29 24.75 3.81
N VAL A 152 -26.02 23.45 3.96
CA VAL A 152 -26.44 22.66 5.13
C VAL A 152 -25.68 23.09 6.40
N CYS A 153 -24.38 23.37 6.27
CA CYS A 153 -23.53 23.73 7.39
C CYS A 153 -23.32 25.25 7.54
N SER A 154 -24.14 26.06 6.87
CA SER A 154 -24.01 27.52 6.96
C SER A 154 -24.37 28.00 8.38
N PRO A 155 -23.66 28.99 8.92
CA PRO A 155 -23.99 29.59 10.23
C PRO A 155 -25.44 30.11 10.29
N THR A 156 -26.00 30.52 9.16
CA THR A 156 -27.41 30.90 8.96
C THR A 156 -28.41 29.78 9.27
N PHE A 157 -28.01 28.51 9.29
CA PHE A 157 -28.86 27.37 9.64
C PHE A 157 -29.13 27.26 11.15
N THR A 158 -28.38 27.98 11.99
CA THR A 158 -28.47 27.89 13.46
C THR A 158 -29.24 29.04 14.13
N SER A 159 -29.82 29.95 13.35
CA SER A 159 -30.70 30.98 13.92
C SER A 159 -32.08 30.37 14.20
N THR A 160 -32.47 30.32 15.47
CA THR A 160 -33.80 29.89 15.90
C THR A 160 -34.55 31.07 16.50
N ASP A 161 -35.83 31.22 16.17
CA ASP A 161 -36.72 32.18 16.82
C ASP A 161 -36.75 31.91 18.35
N PRO A 162 -36.38 32.88 19.21
CA PRO A 162 -36.34 32.70 20.66
C PRO A 162 -37.68 32.33 21.30
N GLN A 163 -38.80 32.68 20.68
CA GLN A 163 -40.15 32.43 21.20
C GLN A 163 -40.74 31.11 20.72
N THR A 164 -40.41 30.70 19.50
CA THR A 164 -41.03 29.51 18.86
C THR A 164 -40.08 28.33 18.68
N GLY A 165 -38.77 28.52 18.84
CA GLY A 165 -37.74 27.50 18.69
C GLY A 165 -37.56 26.97 17.25
N ARG A 166 -38.18 27.62 16.27
CA ARG A 166 -38.15 27.20 14.86
C ARG A 166 -36.93 27.80 14.15
N PRO A 167 -36.25 27.04 13.26
CA PRO A 167 -35.17 27.57 12.44
C PRO A 167 -35.68 28.71 11.54
N VAL A 168 -35.02 29.86 11.58
CA VAL A 168 -35.32 31.02 10.73
C VAL A 168 -34.14 31.30 9.81
N SER A 169 -34.43 31.54 8.53
CA SER A 169 -33.40 31.86 7.54
C SER A 169 -33.14 33.36 7.51
N GLY A 170 -31.91 33.78 7.83
CA GLY A 170 -31.44 35.17 7.70
C GLY A 170 -31.41 36.00 9.00
N LEU A 171 -31.14 37.31 8.86
CA LEU A 171 -31.02 38.30 9.95
C LEU A 171 -32.34 38.63 10.67
N ALA A 172 -33.41 37.89 10.42
CA ALA A 172 -34.73 38.13 10.98
C ALA A 172 -34.92 37.57 12.41
N GLY A 173 -33.88 36.95 13.00
CA GLY A 173 -33.90 36.37 14.36
C GLY A 173 -33.36 37.27 15.46
N GLY A 174 -33.46 38.60 15.30
CA GLY A 174 -33.11 39.58 16.33
C GLY A 174 -34.29 39.96 17.20
#